data_AF-A0A945FHD6-F1
#
_entry.id   AF-A0A945FHD6-F1
#
_cell.length_a   1.000
_cell.length_b   1.000
_cell.length_c   1.000
_cell.angle_alpha   90.00
_cell.angle_beta   90.00
_cell.angle_gamma   90.00
#
_symmetry.space_group_name_H-M   'P 1'
#
loop_
_entity.id
_entity.type
_entity.pdbx_description
1 polymer ?
#
loop_
_entity_poly.entity_id
_entity_poly.type
_entity_poly.pdbx_seq_one_letter_code
_entity_poly.pdbx_strand_id
1 'polypeptide(L)'
;VVTIEYLSGSNGDLHPVQKAMVECHASQCGFCTPGFVMSLYSLWMENSNPSKREVEIAVQGNLCRCTGYEPIINAALAVNKFGNPISDQLITERENTIKNLSKLQDNARVVIRDSTIKSILPANIDDLADVLIDQPSATIVAGATDVGLWVTKFLKPISPALFIGHLTDLKKIEVKDDVLIFGAGVTYTEIQEYLSKFFPFLDSYWDRIAGWQVRNMGTIGGNIANGSPIGDTPPVLIALNSEIVLRKGNQTRVLPIEKYFIEYGKQDLKKSEFILSIRVPLPNKDQLNSAYKISKRSEDDISTLAVGISMGVEGGKIKDCRIAFGGMAATPKRASMTENSLKGKTWCNKTIYEASKMLDEDFSPLSDWRATKEYRISVARNLLHRFFLEHDLNTLEPIQIHSNV
;
A
#
# COMPACT_ATOMS: atom_id res chain seq x y z
N VAL A 1 -23.04 -3.82 4.47
CA VAL A 1 -22.56 -3.42 3.13
C VAL A 1 -23.55 -2.40 2.59
N VAL A 2 -23.07 -1.28 2.06
CA VAL A 2 -23.90 -0.25 1.42
C VAL A 2 -23.57 -0.25 -0.06
N THR A 3 -24.59 -0.29 -0.92
CA THR A 3 -24.45 -0.26 -2.38
C THR A 3 -25.16 0.96 -2.96
N ILE A 4 -25.04 1.20 -4.27
CA ILE A 4 -25.63 2.38 -4.91
C ILE A 4 -27.16 2.43 -4.74
N GLU A 5 -27.81 1.28 -4.72
CA GLU A 5 -29.26 1.13 -4.59
C GLU A 5 -29.75 1.61 -3.21
N TYR A 6 -28.94 1.42 -2.16
CA TYR A 6 -29.25 1.91 -0.82
C TYR A 6 -29.29 3.44 -0.74
N LEU A 7 -28.54 4.13 -1.60
CA LEU A 7 -28.50 5.60 -1.59
C LEU A 7 -29.82 6.23 -2.03
N SER A 8 -30.66 5.50 -2.77
CA SER A 8 -31.99 6.00 -3.11
C SER A 8 -32.85 6.02 -1.84
N GLY A 9 -33.35 7.19 -1.47
CA GLY A 9 -34.18 7.35 -0.28
C GLY A 9 -35.49 6.57 -0.38
N SER A 10 -36.23 6.43 0.72
CA SER A 10 -37.49 5.66 0.79
C SER A 10 -38.55 6.08 -0.23
N ASN A 11 -38.48 7.32 -0.73
CA ASN A 11 -39.41 7.88 -1.71
C ASN A 11 -38.90 7.77 -3.16
N GLY A 12 -37.74 7.15 -3.38
CA GLY A 12 -37.09 7.03 -4.70
C GLY A 12 -36.29 8.26 -5.13
N ASP A 13 -36.12 9.25 -4.25
CA ASP A 13 -35.32 10.44 -4.53
C ASP A 13 -33.83 10.09 -4.69
N LEU A 14 -33.15 10.85 -5.56
CA LEU A 14 -31.70 10.72 -5.75
C LEU A 14 -30.95 11.26 -4.53
N HIS A 15 -29.96 10.49 -4.08
CA HIS A 15 -28.98 10.94 -3.09
C HIS A 15 -28.24 12.20 -3.59
N PRO A 16 -27.81 13.14 -2.71
CA PRO A 16 -27.04 14.32 -3.10
C PRO A 16 -25.86 14.04 -4.05
N VAL A 17 -25.12 12.95 -3.82
CA VAL A 17 -24.03 12.50 -4.71
C VAL A 17 -24.55 12.07 -6.09
N GLN A 18 -25.63 11.29 -6.14
CA GLN A 18 -26.25 10.89 -7.41
C GLN A 18 -26.78 12.10 -8.17
N LYS A 19 -27.42 13.05 -7.47
CA LYS A 19 -27.93 14.30 -8.04
C LYS A 19 -26.80 15.15 -8.60
N ALA A 20 -25.70 15.32 -7.87
CA ALA A 20 -24.52 16.03 -8.35
C ALA A 20 -23.95 15.40 -9.63
N MET A 21 -23.92 14.07 -9.71
CA MET A 21 -23.45 13.37 -10.92
C MET A 21 -24.33 13.67 -12.15
N VAL A 22 -25.65 13.79 -11.97
CA VAL A 22 -26.58 14.15 -13.05
C VAL A 22 -26.40 15.62 -13.45
N GLU A 23 -26.46 16.54 -12.49
CA GLU A 23 -26.42 17.99 -12.73
C GLU A 23 -25.08 18.47 -13.30
N CYS A 24 -23.98 17.78 -12.99
CA CYS A 24 -22.66 18.11 -13.54
C CYS A 24 -22.32 17.31 -14.81
N HIS A 25 -23.27 16.59 -15.42
CA HIS A 25 -23.04 15.76 -16.62
C HIS A 25 -21.90 14.74 -16.44
N ALA A 26 -21.77 14.19 -15.24
CA ALA A 26 -20.70 13.27 -14.85
C ALA A 26 -20.95 11.81 -15.24
N SER A 27 -21.97 11.55 -16.07
CA SER A 27 -22.33 10.24 -16.57
C SER A 27 -22.73 10.32 -18.04
N GLN A 28 -22.16 9.44 -18.87
CA GLN A 28 -22.54 9.26 -20.27
C GLN A 28 -23.11 7.86 -20.49
N CYS A 29 -22.26 6.85 -20.70
CA CYS A 29 -22.73 5.46 -20.88
C CYS A 29 -23.31 4.82 -19.60
N GLY A 30 -23.09 5.43 -18.43
CA GLY A 30 -23.63 4.98 -17.15
C GLY A 30 -22.91 3.80 -16.48
N PHE A 31 -22.12 3.02 -17.22
CA PHE A 31 -21.59 1.74 -16.70
C PHE A 31 -20.64 1.90 -15.50
N CYS A 32 -19.74 2.88 -15.55
CA CYS A 32 -18.80 3.16 -14.45
C CYS A 32 -19.43 3.99 -13.31
N THR A 33 -20.58 4.62 -13.57
CA THR A 33 -21.21 5.60 -12.68
C THR A 33 -21.46 5.05 -11.27
N PRO A 34 -21.94 3.80 -11.07
CA PRO A 34 -22.09 3.25 -9.73
C PRO A 34 -20.81 3.24 -8.90
N GLY A 35 -19.68 2.85 -9.50
CA GLY A 35 -18.39 2.82 -8.82
C GLY A 35 -17.92 4.21 -8.42
N PHE A 36 -18.05 5.21 -9.29
CA PHE A 36 -17.70 6.59 -8.97
C PHE A 36 -18.62 7.15 -7.88
N VAL A 37 -19.94 6.94 -7.97
CA VAL A 37 -20.90 7.38 -6.94
C VAL A 37 -20.52 6.83 -5.57
N MET A 38 -20.17 5.54 -5.46
CA MET A 38 -19.80 4.95 -4.17
C MET A 38 -18.47 5.46 -3.62
N SER A 39 -17.46 5.71 -4.48
CA SER A 39 -16.21 6.34 -4.06
C SER A 39 -16.45 7.77 -3.55
N LEU A 40 -17.22 8.57 -4.30
CA LEU A 40 -17.54 9.95 -3.92
C LEU A 40 -18.43 10.02 -2.68
N TYR A 41 -19.38 9.09 -2.53
CA TYR A 41 -20.18 8.96 -1.32
C TYR A 41 -19.31 8.68 -0.11
N SER A 42 -18.39 7.71 -0.21
CA SER A 42 -17.46 7.38 0.89
C SER A 42 -16.62 8.60 1.29
N LEU A 43 -16.03 9.30 0.31
CA LEU A 43 -15.28 10.53 0.55
C LEU A 43 -16.14 11.61 1.21
N TRP A 44 -17.34 11.87 0.69
CA TRP A 44 -18.23 12.92 1.20
C TRP A 44 -18.71 12.66 2.63
N MET A 45 -18.90 11.39 2.99
CA MET A 45 -19.23 10.98 4.35
C MET A 45 -18.06 11.13 5.34
N GLU A 46 -16.81 11.05 4.87
CA GLU A 46 -15.61 11.25 5.69
C GLU A 46 -15.21 12.73 5.78
N ASN A 47 -15.25 13.44 4.66
CA ASN A 47 -14.97 14.86 4.54
C ASN A 47 -16.02 15.50 3.63
N SER A 48 -16.94 16.27 4.22
CA SER A 48 -18.03 16.90 3.48
C SER A 48 -17.57 18.01 2.53
N ASN A 49 -16.36 18.55 2.70
CA ASN A 49 -15.81 19.63 1.87
C ASN A 49 -14.39 19.27 1.39
N PRO A 50 -14.25 18.23 0.56
CA PRO A 50 -12.95 17.74 0.12
C PRO A 50 -12.29 18.71 -0.87
N SER A 51 -10.97 18.77 -0.82
CA SER A 51 -10.15 19.40 -1.86
C SER A 51 -10.18 18.60 -3.16
N LYS A 52 -9.81 19.24 -4.28
CA LYS A 52 -9.69 18.55 -5.59
C LYS A 52 -8.76 17.33 -5.51
N ARG A 53 -7.66 17.44 -4.76
CA ARG A 53 -6.70 16.33 -4.56
C ARG A 53 -7.34 15.14 -3.85
N GLU A 54 -8.11 15.38 -2.78
CA GLU A 54 -8.81 14.30 -2.07
C GLU A 54 -9.84 13.59 -2.97
N VAL A 55 -10.53 14.34 -3.82
CA VAL A 55 -11.44 13.77 -4.84
C VAL A 55 -10.68 12.90 -5.82
N GLU A 56 -9.57 13.40 -6.37
CA GLU A 56 -8.71 12.66 -7.30
C GLU A 56 -8.22 11.35 -6.67
N ILE A 57 -7.73 11.40 -5.43
CA ILE A 57 -7.30 10.23 -4.65
C ILE A 57 -8.45 9.22 -4.52
N ALA A 58 -9.63 9.67 -4.12
CA ALA A 58 -10.78 8.80 -3.88
C ALA A 58 -11.23 8.05 -5.13
N VAL A 59 -11.01 8.62 -6.32
CA VAL A 59 -11.40 8.01 -7.60
C VAL A 59 -10.26 7.37 -8.38
N GLN A 60 -9.04 7.29 -7.83
CA GLN A 60 -7.86 6.69 -8.50
C GLN A 60 -8.11 5.27 -9.03
N GLY A 61 -8.92 4.48 -8.32
CA GLY A 61 -9.26 3.11 -8.73
C GLY A 61 -10.50 2.99 -9.63
N ASN A 62 -11.08 4.12 -10.07
CA ASN A 62 -12.25 4.14 -10.93
C ASN A 62 -11.88 4.57 -12.36
N LEU A 63 -12.29 3.80 -13.36
CA LEU A 63 -11.99 4.10 -14.76
C LEU A 63 -13.24 4.53 -15.51
N CYS A 64 -13.13 5.66 -16.21
CA CYS A 64 -14.15 6.14 -17.14
C CYS A 64 -13.54 6.36 -18.51
N ARG A 65 -14.22 5.86 -19.56
CA ARG A 65 -13.78 6.03 -20.94
C ARG A 65 -14.51 7.14 -21.69
N CYS A 66 -15.60 7.66 -21.13
CA CYS A 66 -16.53 8.52 -21.84
C CYS A 66 -16.42 10.00 -21.42
N THR A 67 -16.36 10.27 -20.11
CA THR A 67 -16.55 11.64 -19.57
C THR A 67 -15.31 12.52 -19.61
N GLY A 68 -14.11 11.94 -19.71
CA GLY A 68 -12.86 12.70 -19.54
C GLY A 68 -12.61 13.17 -18.10
N TYR A 69 -13.29 12.59 -17.10
CA TYR A 69 -13.12 12.78 -15.65
C TYR A 69 -13.49 14.15 -15.07
N GLU A 70 -13.18 15.28 -15.70
CA GLU A 70 -13.41 16.62 -15.12
C GLU A 70 -14.87 16.84 -14.65
N PRO A 71 -15.92 16.41 -15.38
CA PRO A 71 -17.30 16.48 -14.88
C PRO A 71 -17.56 15.71 -13.57
N ILE A 72 -16.86 14.59 -13.36
CA ILE A 72 -16.96 13.77 -12.14
C ILE A 72 -16.31 14.50 -10.96
N ILE A 73 -15.15 15.12 -11.18
CA ILE A 73 -14.49 15.93 -10.16
C ILE A 73 -15.38 17.12 -9.76
N ASN A 74 -15.98 17.79 -10.74
CA ASN A 74 -16.92 18.89 -10.50
C ASN A 74 -18.15 18.43 -9.71
N ALA A 75 -18.68 17.24 -10.01
CA ALA A 75 -19.80 16.65 -9.26
C ALA A 75 -19.44 16.46 -7.78
N ALA A 76 -18.26 15.90 -7.48
CA ALA A 76 -17.79 15.69 -6.12
C ALA A 76 -17.69 16.99 -5.31
N LEU A 77 -17.18 18.06 -5.93
CA LEU A 77 -17.06 19.38 -5.29
C LEU A 77 -18.41 20.10 -5.16
N ALA A 78 -19.44 19.65 -5.88
CA ALA A 78 -20.77 20.25 -5.89
C ALA A 78 -21.78 19.56 -4.96
N VAL A 79 -21.45 18.41 -4.34
CA VAL A 79 -22.41 17.58 -3.57
C VAL A 79 -23.15 18.39 -2.49
N ASN A 80 -22.43 19.27 -1.77
CA ASN A 80 -23.04 20.11 -0.71
C ASN A 80 -24.12 21.09 -1.20
N LYS A 81 -24.21 21.36 -2.50
CA LYS A 81 -25.31 22.15 -3.08
C LYS A 81 -26.64 21.39 -3.05
N PHE A 82 -26.59 20.07 -2.87
CA PHE A 82 -27.74 19.18 -2.96
C PHE A 82 -28.09 18.48 -1.63
N GLY A 83 -27.24 18.57 -0.62
CA GLY A 83 -27.50 18.00 0.71
C GLY A 83 -26.36 18.17 1.69
N ASN A 84 -26.50 17.57 2.87
CA ASN A 84 -25.52 17.59 3.96
C ASN A 84 -25.37 16.17 4.53
N PRO A 85 -24.15 15.67 4.78
CA PRO A 85 -23.96 14.29 5.21
C PRO A 85 -24.55 14.00 6.59
N ILE A 86 -24.74 15.02 7.45
CA ILE A 86 -25.37 14.87 8.78
C ILE A 86 -26.79 14.29 8.67
N SER A 87 -27.49 14.59 7.57
CA SER A 87 -28.85 14.10 7.31
C SER A 87 -28.89 12.74 6.61
N ASP A 88 -27.75 12.10 6.39
CA ASP A 88 -27.68 10.83 5.66
C ASP A 88 -28.27 9.67 6.48
N GLN A 89 -28.97 8.77 5.79
CA GLN A 89 -29.64 7.64 6.42
C GLN A 89 -28.64 6.70 7.12
N LEU A 90 -27.42 6.54 6.56
CA LEU A 90 -26.37 5.74 7.18
C LEU A 90 -25.97 6.27 8.55
N ILE A 91 -25.99 7.59 8.78
CA ILE A 91 -25.71 8.18 10.10
C ILE A 91 -26.83 7.82 11.06
N THR A 92 -28.08 7.98 10.63
CA THR A 92 -29.26 7.73 11.46
C THR A 92 -29.34 6.27 11.91
N GLU A 93 -28.98 5.32 11.04
CA GLU A 93 -29.05 3.88 11.32
C GLU A 93 -27.78 3.31 11.97
N ARG A 94 -26.69 4.11 12.05
CA ARG A 94 -25.36 3.63 12.45
C ARG A 94 -25.36 3.00 13.83
N GLU A 95 -25.92 3.69 14.83
CA GLU A 95 -25.91 3.22 16.22
C GLU A 95 -26.63 1.88 16.37
N ASN A 96 -27.81 1.76 15.77
CA ASN A 96 -28.60 0.52 15.79
C ASN A 96 -27.88 -0.63 15.07
N THR A 97 -27.25 -0.33 13.93
CA THR A 97 -26.46 -1.31 13.18
C THR A 97 -25.27 -1.81 13.99
N ILE A 98 -24.49 -0.90 14.60
CA ILE A 98 -23.36 -1.25 15.47
C ILE A 98 -23.83 -2.12 16.65
N LYS A 99 -24.95 -1.73 17.30
CA LYS A 99 -25.52 -2.50 18.42
C LYS A 99 -25.90 -3.91 17.99
N ASN A 100 -26.51 -4.09 16.82
CA ASN A 100 -26.89 -5.40 16.32
C ASN A 100 -25.68 -6.26 15.93
N LEU A 101 -24.69 -5.68 15.26
CA LEU A 101 -23.45 -6.38 14.89
C LEU A 101 -22.63 -6.78 16.11
N SER A 102 -22.58 -5.94 17.15
CA SER A 102 -21.86 -6.24 18.39
C SER A 102 -22.44 -7.45 19.13
N LYS A 103 -23.75 -7.71 19.01
CA LYS A 103 -24.38 -8.91 19.59
C LYS A 103 -23.96 -10.21 18.89
N LEU A 104 -23.43 -10.12 17.66
CA LEU A 104 -22.94 -11.29 16.91
C LEU A 104 -21.49 -11.64 17.26
N GLN A 105 -20.80 -10.84 18.07
CA GLN A 105 -19.42 -11.10 18.48
C GLN A 105 -19.37 -11.97 19.73
N ASP A 106 -19.30 -13.29 19.54
CA ASP A 106 -19.17 -14.29 20.60
C ASP A 106 -17.72 -14.77 20.81
N ASN A 107 -16.76 -14.21 20.06
CA ASN A 107 -15.35 -14.64 20.01
C ASN A 107 -15.20 -16.13 19.69
N ALA A 108 -16.14 -16.73 18.96
CA ALA A 108 -16.03 -18.12 18.51
C ALA A 108 -15.34 -18.21 17.15
N ARG A 109 -14.62 -19.31 16.94
CA ARG A 109 -14.11 -19.68 15.62
C ARG A 109 -15.29 -20.06 14.72
N VAL A 110 -15.38 -19.47 13.53
CA VAL A 110 -16.36 -19.86 12.52
C VAL A 110 -15.70 -20.77 11.49
N VAL A 111 -16.33 -21.92 11.22
CA VAL A 111 -15.90 -22.86 10.18
C VAL A 111 -17.06 -23.14 9.24
N ILE A 112 -16.92 -22.72 7.99
CA ILE A 112 -17.85 -23.05 6.91
C ILE A 112 -17.18 -24.11 6.06
N ARG A 113 -17.85 -25.25 5.85
CA ARG A 113 -17.30 -26.34 5.03
C ARG A 113 -18.38 -27.08 4.26
N ASP A 114 -18.00 -27.58 3.10
CA ASP A 114 -18.70 -28.64 2.39
C ASP A 114 -17.71 -29.76 2.00
N SER A 115 -18.04 -30.57 0.98
CA SER A 115 -17.17 -31.66 0.50
C SER A 115 -15.86 -31.19 -0.15
N THR A 116 -15.76 -29.96 -0.64
CA THR A 116 -14.62 -29.46 -1.43
C THR A 116 -14.00 -28.18 -0.90
N ILE A 117 -14.76 -27.38 -0.14
CA ILE A 117 -14.29 -26.12 0.44
C ILE A 117 -14.35 -26.14 1.97
N LYS A 118 -13.36 -25.48 2.55
CA LYS A 118 -13.24 -25.17 3.97
C LYS A 118 -12.77 -23.73 4.11
N SER A 119 -13.56 -22.92 4.79
CA SER A 119 -13.30 -21.53 5.16
C SER A 119 -13.33 -21.42 6.68
N ILE A 120 -12.31 -20.76 7.23
CA ILE A 120 -12.09 -20.65 8.67
C ILE A 120 -11.92 -19.17 9.00
N LEU A 121 -12.66 -18.68 9.98
CA LEU A 121 -12.45 -17.38 10.62
C LEU A 121 -12.02 -17.69 12.06
N PRO A 122 -10.74 -17.49 12.42
CA PRO A 122 -10.28 -17.75 13.77
C PRO A 122 -10.89 -16.75 14.75
N ALA A 123 -11.12 -17.18 15.98
CA ALA A 123 -11.69 -16.34 17.04
C ALA A 123 -10.84 -15.10 17.35
N ASN A 124 -9.53 -15.30 17.43
CA ASN A 124 -8.53 -14.31 17.79
C ASN A 124 -7.16 -14.74 17.23
N ILE A 125 -6.11 -14.00 17.58
CA ILE A 125 -4.76 -14.26 17.06
C ILE A 125 -4.10 -15.54 17.60
N ASP A 126 -4.47 -15.97 18.81
CA ASP A 126 -3.98 -17.23 19.37
C ASP A 126 -4.68 -18.41 18.68
N ASP A 127 -5.98 -18.30 18.46
CA ASP A 127 -6.77 -19.25 17.69
C ASP A 127 -6.25 -19.38 16.24
N LEU A 128 -5.84 -18.26 15.61
CA LEU A 128 -5.15 -18.27 14.31
C LEU A 128 -3.88 -19.13 14.34
N ALA A 129 -3.05 -18.97 15.38
CA ALA A 129 -1.82 -19.73 15.52
C ALA A 129 -2.10 -21.23 15.69
N ASP A 130 -3.12 -21.59 16.45
CA ASP A 130 -3.56 -22.98 16.65
C ASP A 130 -4.11 -23.58 15.34
N VAL A 131 -4.95 -22.85 14.60
CA VAL A 131 -5.44 -23.29 13.28
C VAL A 131 -4.28 -23.57 12.33
N LEU A 132 -3.25 -22.72 12.30
CA LEU A 132 -2.11 -22.90 11.40
C LEU A 132 -1.22 -24.09 11.79
N ILE A 133 -1.19 -24.48 13.07
CA ILE A 133 -0.56 -25.74 13.51
C ILE A 133 -1.36 -26.93 13.00
N ASP A 134 -2.68 -26.91 13.17
CA ASP A 134 -3.58 -27.99 12.74
C ASP A 134 -3.72 -28.11 11.22
N GLN A 135 -3.66 -26.97 10.51
CA GLN A 135 -3.91 -26.83 9.08
C GLN A 135 -2.74 -26.05 8.43
N PRO A 136 -1.53 -26.64 8.39
CA PRO A 136 -0.34 -25.93 7.95
C PRO A 136 -0.32 -25.57 6.46
N SER A 137 -1.24 -26.10 5.67
CA SER A 137 -1.44 -25.76 4.26
C SER A 137 -2.53 -24.71 4.03
N ALA A 138 -3.13 -24.17 5.10
CA ALA A 138 -4.19 -23.18 4.97
C ALA A 138 -3.66 -21.90 4.32
N THR A 139 -4.42 -21.36 3.37
CA THR A 139 -4.10 -20.08 2.73
C THR A 139 -4.65 -18.96 3.58
N ILE A 140 -3.78 -18.10 4.11
CA ILE A 140 -4.19 -16.91 4.86
C ILE A 140 -4.74 -15.86 3.88
N VAL A 141 -5.91 -15.30 4.20
CA VAL A 141 -6.59 -14.29 3.38
C VAL A 141 -6.96 -13.08 4.26
N ALA A 142 -6.31 -11.95 3.99
CA ALA A 142 -6.69 -10.65 4.54
C ALA A 142 -7.62 -9.92 3.55
N GLY A 143 -7.14 -8.86 2.89
CA GLY A 143 -7.93 -8.09 1.91
C GLY A 143 -8.20 -8.77 0.57
N ALA A 144 -7.66 -9.98 0.34
CA ALA A 144 -7.79 -10.75 -0.90
C ALA A 144 -7.33 -10.04 -2.20
N THR A 145 -6.62 -8.91 -2.12
CA THR A 145 -6.17 -8.12 -3.28
C THR A 145 -5.06 -8.78 -4.10
N ASP A 146 -4.43 -9.84 -3.57
CA ASP A 146 -3.49 -10.71 -4.31
C ASP A 146 -4.07 -12.13 -4.48
N VAL A 147 -4.42 -12.79 -3.37
CA VAL A 147 -5.01 -14.15 -3.38
C VAL A 147 -6.26 -14.26 -4.25
N GLY A 148 -7.06 -13.20 -4.37
CA GLY A 148 -8.21 -13.16 -5.27
C GLY A 148 -7.85 -13.36 -6.74
N LEU A 149 -6.67 -12.92 -7.17
CA LEU A 149 -6.15 -13.17 -8.52
C LEU A 149 -5.77 -14.64 -8.72
N TRP A 150 -5.35 -15.34 -7.66
CA TRP A 150 -5.06 -16.77 -7.76
C TRP A 150 -6.32 -17.55 -8.11
N VAL A 151 -7.46 -17.16 -7.54
CA VAL A 151 -8.76 -17.75 -7.86
C VAL A 151 -9.24 -17.31 -9.24
N THR A 152 -9.27 -16.00 -9.51
CA THR A 152 -9.96 -15.45 -10.70
C THR A 152 -9.14 -15.50 -11.98
N LYS A 153 -7.80 -15.50 -11.89
CA LYS A 153 -6.89 -15.52 -13.04
C LYS A 153 -6.13 -16.84 -13.18
N PHE A 154 -5.75 -17.46 -12.06
CA PHE A 154 -5.01 -18.72 -12.10
C PHE A 154 -5.89 -19.95 -11.84
N LEU A 155 -7.19 -19.74 -11.55
CA LEU A 155 -8.16 -20.82 -11.26
C LEU A 155 -7.65 -21.79 -10.16
N LYS A 156 -6.85 -21.25 -9.23
CA LYS A 156 -6.19 -22.02 -8.18
C LYS A 156 -7.12 -22.16 -6.97
N PRO A 157 -7.34 -23.38 -6.44
CA PRO A 157 -8.05 -23.56 -5.19
C PRO A 157 -7.20 -23.05 -4.02
N ILE A 158 -7.86 -22.40 -3.06
CA ILE A 158 -7.21 -21.84 -1.86
C ILE A 158 -7.64 -22.54 -0.57
N SER A 159 -8.41 -23.63 -0.68
CA SER A 159 -8.93 -24.34 0.50
C SER A 159 -7.84 -25.20 1.15
N PRO A 160 -7.75 -25.24 2.51
CA PRO A 160 -8.51 -24.44 3.47
C PRO A 160 -8.14 -22.95 3.42
N ALA A 161 -9.14 -22.06 3.37
CA ALA A 161 -8.93 -20.62 3.39
C ALA A 161 -9.13 -20.07 4.82
N LEU A 162 -8.18 -19.29 5.30
CA LEU A 162 -8.16 -18.73 6.65
C LEU A 162 -8.31 -17.20 6.58
N PHE A 163 -9.52 -16.71 6.82
CA PHE A 163 -9.83 -15.29 6.70
C PHE A 163 -9.52 -14.55 8.00
N ILE A 164 -8.64 -13.54 7.91
CA ILE A 164 -8.09 -12.84 9.10
C ILE A 164 -8.47 -11.35 9.17
N GLY A 165 -9.31 -10.87 8.25
CA GLY A 165 -9.64 -9.44 8.13
C GLY A 165 -10.33 -8.83 9.35
N HIS A 166 -10.97 -9.65 10.19
CA HIS A 166 -11.65 -9.23 11.42
C HIS A 166 -10.74 -9.22 12.66
N LEU A 167 -9.51 -9.76 12.57
CA LEU A 167 -8.60 -9.83 13.71
C LEU A 167 -7.99 -8.46 14.02
N THR A 168 -8.58 -7.74 14.96
CA THR A 168 -8.16 -6.39 15.37
C THR A 168 -6.77 -6.35 15.98
N ASP A 169 -6.31 -7.43 16.62
CA ASP A 169 -4.94 -7.52 17.16
C ASP A 169 -3.86 -7.44 16.08
N LEU A 170 -4.16 -7.88 14.85
CA LEU A 170 -3.27 -7.74 13.70
C LEU A 170 -3.34 -6.34 13.07
N LYS A 171 -4.17 -5.43 13.58
CA LYS A 171 -4.37 -4.07 13.07
C LYS A 171 -3.87 -2.98 14.03
N LYS A 172 -3.22 -3.37 15.13
CA LYS A 172 -2.67 -2.42 16.10
C LYS A 172 -1.47 -1.67 15.49
N ILE A 173 -1.40 -0.37 15.77
CA ILE A 173 -0.28 0.51 15.42
C ILE A 173 0.16 1.21 16.71
N GLU A 174 1.45 1.16 17.02
CA GLU A 174 2.02 1.83 18.18
C GLU A 174 3.41 2.40 17.86
N VAL A 175 3.81 3.42 18.62
CA VAL A 175 5.18 3.95 18.59
C VAL A 175 5.78 3.70 19.96
N LYS A 176 6.90 2.99 19.99
CA LYS A 176 7.58 2.62 21.22
C LYS A 176 9.09 2.60 21.00
N ASP A 177 9.84 3.20 21.92
CA ASP A 177 11.31 3.19 21.92
C ASP A 177 11.93 3.59 20.56
N ASP A 178 11.44 4.68 19.97
CA ASP A 178 11.83 5.18 18.63
C ASP A 178 11.60 4.19 17.46
N VAL A 179 10.63 3.29 17.62
CA VAL A 179 10.20 2.34 16.58
C VAL A 179 8.70 2.46 16.35
N LEU A 180 8.30 2.61 15.10
CA LEU A 180 6.92 2.44 14.65
C LEU A 180 6.65 0.94 14.48
N ILE A 181 5.71 0.40 15.25
CA ILE A 181 5.34 -1.01 15.25
C ILE A 181 3.89 -1.12 14.77
N PHE A 182 3.64 -1.95 13.77
CA PHE A 182 2.29 -2.18 13.28
C PHE A 182 2.05 -3.63 12.90
N GLY A 183 0.83 -4.10 13.16
CA GLY A 183 0.43 -5.47 12.87
C GLY A 183 0.38 -5.76 11.36
N ALA A 184 0.56 -7.02 10.99
CA ALA A 184 0.56 -7.46 9.59
C ALA A 184 -0.79 -7.26 8.87
N GLY A 185 -1.88 -7.14 9.63
CA GLY A 185 -3.23 -6.91 9.13
C GLY A 185 -3.57 -5.43 8.90
N VAL A 186 -2.68 -4.50 9.24
CA VAL A 186 -2.85 -3.07 8.96
C VAL A 186 -2.86 -2.84 7.45
N THR A 187 -3.87 -2.10 6.99
CA THR A 187 -4.06 -1.73 5.59
C THR A 187 -3.16 -0.57 5.18
N TYR A 188 -3.00 -0.36 3.87
CA TYR A 188 -2.27 0.80 3.36
C TYR A 188 -2.86 2.13 3.83
N THR A 189 -4.19 2.21 3.91
CA THR A 189 -4.88 3.42 4.36
C THR A 189 -4.71 3.65 5.86
N GLU A 190 -4.89 2.60 6.69
CA GLU A 190 -4.77 2.73 8.17
C GLU A 190 -3.38 3.22 8.61
N ILE A 191 -2.31 2.82 7.92
CA ILE A 191 -0.94 3.22 8.28
C ILE A 191 -0.55 4.61 7.74
N GLN A 192 -1.31 5.16 6.78
CA GLN A 192 -0.90 6.34 6.02
C GLN A 192 -0.65 7.56 6.93
N GLU A 193 -1.53 7.84 7.90
CA GLU A 193 -1.36 8.97 8.82
C GLU A 193 -0.04 8.88 9.62
N TYR A 194 0.30 7.68 10.11
CA TYR A 194 1.54 7.46 10.85
C TYR A 194 2.77 7.60 9.95
N LEU A 195 2.70 7.12 8.71
CA LEU A 195 3.79 7.29 7.74
C LEU A 195 3.97 8.75 7.36
N SER A 196 2.90 9.49 7.10
CA SER A 196 2.97 10.93 6.82
C SER A 196 3.59 11.72 7.96
N LYS A 197 3.26 11.34 9.20
CA LYS A 197 3.80 11.98 10.39
C LYS A 197 5.29 11.72 10.60
N PHE A 198 5.74 10.47 10.43
CA PHE A 198 7.11 10.07 10.78
C PHE A 198 8.06 9.96 9.58
N PHE A 199 7.52 9.81 8.38
CA PHE A 199 8.22 9.61 7.12
C PHE A 199 7.56 10.44 6.00
N PRO A 200 7.49 11.78 6.12
CA PRO A 200 6.73 12.64 5.21
C PRO A 200 7.14 12.53 3.73
N PHE A 201 8.36 12.07 3.44
CA PHE A 201 8.81 11.78 2.08
C PHE A 201 8.00 10.66 1.39
N LEU A 202 7.21 9.89 2.14
CA LEU A 202 6.37 8.82 1.63
C LEU A 202 4.99 9.28 1.17
N ASP A 203 4.52 10.49 1.48
CA ASP A 203 3.14 10.92 1.22
C ASP A 203 2.73 10.72 -0.24
N SER A 204 3.48 11.34 -1.15
CA SER A 204 3.23 11.22 -2.60
C SER A 204 3.53 9.81 -3.14
N TYR A 205 4.39 9.05 -2.47
CA TYR A 205 4.69 7.67 -2.85
C TYR A 205 3.50 6.76 -2.53
N TRP A 206 2.89 6.94 -1.35
CA TRP A 206 1.81 6.12 -0.83
C TRP A 206 0.54 6.24 -1.65
N ASP A 207 0.21 7.47 -2.08
CA ASP A 207 -0.93 7.77 -2.94
C ASP A 207 -0.85 7.07 -4.31
N ARG A 208 0.35 6.61 -4.71
CA ARG A 208 0.58 5.90 -5.99
C ARG A 208 0.49 4.38 -5.88
N ILE A 209 0.24 3.84 -4.68
CA ILE A 209 0.03 2.41 -4.48
C ILE A 209 -1.43 2.09 -4.79
N ALA A 210 -1.69 1.43 -5.92
CA ALA A 210 -3.03 1.05 -6.37
C ALA A 210 -4.04 2.24 -6.38
N GLY A 211 -5.35 1.94 -6.41
CA GLY A 211 -6.41 2.89 -6.08
C GLY A 211 -6.81 2.86 -4.59
N TRP A 212 -7.56 3.88 -4.16
CA TRP A 212 -8.00 4.03 -2.76
C TRP A 212 -8.73 2.80 -2.20
N GLN A 213 -9.57 2.15 -3.02
CA GLN A 213 -10.31 0.94 -2.67
C GLN A 213 -9.39 -0.24 -2.35
N VAL A 214 -8.33 -0.41 -3.16
CA VAL A 214 -7.34 -1.45 -2.95
C VAL A 214 -6.51 -1.13 -1.71
N ARG A 215 -6.19 0.15 -1.45
CA ARG A 215 -5.48 0.55 -0.23
C ARG A 215 -6.28 0.32 1.05
N ASN A 216 -7.60 0.46 1.00
CA ASN A 216 -8.51 0.18 2.12
C ASN A 216 -8.63 -1.32 2.45
N MET A 217 -8.18 -2.21 1.57
CA MET A 217 -8.27 -3.67 1.77
C MET A 217 -6.90 -4.34 1.87
N GLY A 218 -5.96 -3.93 1.01
CA GLY A 218 -4.62 -4.47 0.94
C GLY A 218 -3.84 -4.18 2.22
N THR A 219 -3.19 -5.21 2.76
CA THR A 219 -2.43 -5.12 4.01
C THR A 219 -0.93 -5.10 3.75
N ILE A 220 -0.18 -4.38 4.60
CA ILE A 220 1.28 -4.33 4.48
C ILE A 220 1.87 -5.72 4.69
N GLY A 221 1.35 -6.48 5.67
CA GLY A 221 1.76 -7.87 5.89
C GLY A 221 1.44 -8.77 4.69
N GLY A 222 0.31 -8.58 4.02
CA GLY A 222 -0.01 -9.30 2.78
C GLY A 222 0.95 -8.96 1.63
N ASN A 223 1.34 -7.70 1.50
CA ASN A 223 2.30 -7.26 0.50
C ASN A 223 3.69 -7.85 0.72
N ILE A 224 4.15 -7.87 1.98
CA ILE A 224 5.42 -8.52 2.36
C ILE A 224 5.33 -10.02 2.14
N ALA A 225 4.26 -10.68 2.62
CA ALA A 225 4.09 -12.12 2.51
C ALA A 225 4.06 -12.63 1.06
N ASN A 226 3.46 -11.86 0.14
CA ASN A 226 3.47 -12.15 -1.29
C ASN A 226 4.90 -12.18 -1.86
N GLY A 227 5.77 -11.28 -1.39
CA GLY A 227 7.17 -11.21 -1.84
C GLY A 227 7.33 -10.94 -3.33
N SER A 228 6.39 -10.21 -3.91
CA SER A 228 6.44 -9.85 -5.32
C SER A 228 7.67 -9.00 -5.63
N PRO A 229 8.41 -9.29 -6.73
CA PRO A 229 9.59 -8.50 -7.13
C PRO A 229 9.28 -7.02 -7.34
N ILE A 230 8.04 -6.70 -7.75
CA ILE A 230 7.55 -5.36 -8.04
C ILE A 230 6.66 -4.81 -6.93
N GLY A 231 6.73 -5.38 -5.73
CA GLY A 231 6.04 -4.84 -4.55
C GLY A 231 6.56 -3.46 -4.20
N ASP A 232 5.65 -2.54 -3.91
CA ASP A 232 5.96 -1.13 -3.63
C ASP A 232 6.63 -0.96 -2.24
N THR A 233 6.09 -1.58 -1.19
CA THR A 233 6.58 -1.33 0.19
C THR A 233 7.88 -2.02 0.58
N PRO A 234 8.20 -3.26 0.15
CA PRO A 234 9.42 -3.94 0.56
C PRO A 234 10.72 -3.15 0.33
N PRO A 235 10.99 -2.52 -0.83
CA PRO A 235 12.22 -1.74 -1.00
C PRO A 235 12.31 -0.57 -0.02
N VAL A 236 11.21 0.12 0.26
CA VAL A 236 11.17 1.21 1.25
C VAL A 236 11.48 0.68 2.66
N LEU A 237 10.83 -0.41 3.07
CA LEU A 237 11.03 -0.99 4.39
C LEU A 237 12.46 -1.55 4.59
N ILE A 238 13.05 -2.13 3.54
CA ILE A 238 14.46 -2.57 3.56
C ILE A 238 15.40 -1.37 3.75
N ALA A 239 15.18 -0.27 3.00
CA ALA A 239 16.00 0.93 3.10
C ALA A 239 15.93 1.56 4.50
N LEU A 240 14.74 1.55 5.12
CA LEU A 240 14.50 2.01 6.49
C LEU A 240 15.00 1.04 7.58
N ASN A 241 15.70 -0.05 7.22
CA ASN A 241 16.19 -1.04 8.17
C ASN A 241 15.08 -1.67 9.04
N SER A 242 13.95 -1.99 8.42
CA SER A 242 12.81 -2.56 9.12
C SER A 242 13.03 -4.05 9.45
N GLU A 243 12.36 -4.50 10.49
CA GLU A 243 12.29 -5.91 10.88
C GLU A 243 10.85 -6.42 10.78
N ILE A 244 10.70 -7.73 10.60
CA ILE A 244 9.43 -8.43 10.74
C ILE A 244 9.47 -9.36 11.95
N VAL A 245 8.33 -9.51 12.61
CA VAL A 245 8.11 -10.49 13.66
C VAL A 245 7.25 -11.61 13.10
N LEU A 246 7.78 -12.82 13.11
CA LEU A 246 7.10 -14.04 12.69
C LEU A 246 6.61 -14.80 13.94
N ARG A 247 5.43 -15.40 13.87
CA ARG A 247 4.83 -16.15 14.98
C ARG A 247 4.44 -17.57 14.55
N LYS A 248 4.70 -18.56 15.40
CA LYS A 248 4.22 -19.95 15.31
C LYS A 248 3.79 -20.45 16.69
N GLY A 249 2.51 -20.78 16.86
CA GLY A 249 1.95 -21.08 18.18
C GLY A 249 2.27 -19.95 19.16
N ASN A 250 2.93 -20.28 20.28
CA ASN A 250 3.34 -19.31 21.30
C ASN A 250 4.76 -18.75 21.10
N GLN A 251 5.46 -19.16 20.04
CA GLN A 251 6.83 -18.72 19.77
C GLN A 251 6.85 -17.60 18.73
N THR A 252 7.77 -16.65 18.93
CA THR A 252 8.05 -15.60 17.96
C THR A 252 9.52 -15.57 17.60
N ARG A 253 9.82 -15.08 16.40
CA ARG A 253 11.19 -14.75 15.97
C ARG A 253 11.20 -13.45 15.19
N VAL A 254 12.32 -12.75 15.24
CA VAL A 254 12.53 -11.49 14.53
C VAL A 254 13.51 -11.72 13.38
N LEU A 255 13.26 -11.07 12.25
CA LEU A 255 14.09 -11.14 11.05
C LEU A 255 14.19 -9.76 10.40
N PRO A 256 15.39 -9.29 10.02
CA PRO A 256 15.52 -8.15 9.12
C PRO A 256 14.74 -8.41 7.83
N ILE A 257 13.92 -7.47 7.39
CA ILE A 257 12.96 -7.71 6.30
C ILE A 257 13.66 -8.13 4.99
N GLU A 258 14.88 -7.67 4.73
CA GLU A 258 15.65 -8.06 3.55
C GLU A 258 16.00 -9.55 3.52
N LYS A 259 16.12 -10.20 4.69
CA LYS A 259 16.41 -11.64 4.78
C LYS A 259 15.16 -12.49 4.60
N TYR A 260 13.98 -11.89 4.67
CA TYR A 260 12.72 -12.59 4.44
C TYR A 260 12.58 -13.04 2.98
N PHE A 261 13.11 -12.29 2.02
CA PHE A 261 13.02 -12.60 0.59
C PHE A 261 14.24 -13.42 0.14
N ILE A 262 14.08 -14.73 -0.04
CA ILE A 262 15.19 -15.64 -0.38
C ILE A 262 15.41 -15.67 -1.90
N GLU A 263 14.35 -16.00 -2.64
CA GLU A 263 14.34 -16.08 -4.10
C GLU A 263 12.90 -15.87 -4.61
N TYR A 264 12.70 -15.80 -5.92
CA TYR A 264 11.39 -15.56 -6.50
C TYR A 264 10.35 -16.56 -5.99
N GLY A 265 9.28 -16.06 -5.36
CA GLY A 265 8.19 -16.88 -4.83
C GLY A 265 8.54 -17.70 -3.59
N LYS A 266 9.68 -17.45 -2.93
CA LYS A 266 10.09 -18.16 -1.71
C LYS A 266 10.61 -17.19 -0.65
N GLN A 267 10.00 -17.26 0.52
CA GLN A 267 10.33 -16.44 1.67
C GLN A 267 10.78 -17.30 2.85
N ASP A 268 11.48 -16.69 3.81
CA ASP A 268 11.83 -17.32 5.10
C ASP A 268 10.60 -17.37 6.02
N LEU A 269 9.59 -18.15 5.62
CA LEU A 269 8.38 -18.43 6.37
C LEU A 269 8.32 -19.93 6.66
N LYS A 270 8.51 -20.34 7.92
CA LYS A 270 8.43 -21.76 8.28
C LYS A 270 6.98 -22.23 8.22
N LYS A 271 6.80 -23.54 8.07
CA LYS A 271 5.47 -24.18 8.14
C LYS A 271 4.75 -23.78 9.44
N SER A 272 3.51 -23.31 9.30
CA SER A 272 2.66 -22.77 10.38
C SER A 272 3.13 -21.45 11.00
N GLU A 273 4.10 -20.75 10.39
CA GLU A 273 4.39 -19.35 10.75
C GLU A 273 3.49 -18.38 9.99
N PHE A 274 3.27 -17.21 10.59
CA PHE A 274 2.70 -16.04 9.92
C PHE A 274 3.43 -14.76 10.37
N ILE A 275 3.34 -13.70 9.55
CA ILE A 275 3.84 -12.38 9.93
C ILE A 275 2.88 -11.80 10.97
N LEU A 276 3.40 -11.52 12.16
CA LEU A 276 2.66 -10.91 13.26
C LEU A 276 2.65 -9.38 13.13
N SER A 277 3.83 -8.79 12.99
CA SER A 277 4.02 -7.35 12.97
C SER A 277 5.28 -6.94 12.21
N ILE A 278 5.33 -5.67 11.83
CA ILE A 278 6.48 -4.99 11.23
C ILE A 278 6.99 -3.96 12.24
N ARG A 279 8.31 -3.78 12.29
CA ARG A 279 8.99 -2.79 13.14
C ARG A 279 9.85 -1.89 12.26
N VAL A 280 9.56 -0.60 12.24
CA VAL A 280 10.26 0.39 11.42
C VAL A 280 10.92 1.40 12.36
N PRO A 281 12.26 1.44 12.42
CA PRO A 281 12.96 2.49 13.16
C PRO A 281 12.55 3.88 12.68
N LEU A 282 12.30 4.80 13.60
CA LEU A 282 12.05 6.19 13.25
C LEU A 282 13.33 6.83 12.70
N PRO A 283 13.22 7.77 11.75
CA PRO A 283 14.39 8.35 11.11
C PRO A 283 15.16 9.24 12.09
N ASN A 284 16.50 9.15 12.06
CA ASN A 284 17.36 10.12 12.71
C ASN A 284 17.34 11.46 11.93
N LYS A 285 17.55 12.59 12.61
CA LYS A 285 17.62 13.94 12.02
C LYS A 285 18.71 14.09 10.96
N ASP A 286 19.77 13.29 11.04
CA ASP A 286 20.90 13.34 10.09
C ASP A 286 20.74 12.38 8.89
N GLN A 287 19.58 11.73 8.77
CA GLN A 287 19.30 10.79 7.67
C GLN A 287 18.49 11.45 6.57
N LEU A 288 19.05 11.46 5.36
CA LEU A 288 18.37 11.84 4.14
C LEU A 288 17.60 10.64 3.62
N ASN A 289 16.28 10.78 3.46
CA ASN A 289 15.42 9.68 3.04
C ASN A 289 14.54 10.10 1.87
N SER A 290 14.39 9.20 0.89
CA SER A 290 13.41 9.33 -0.20
C SER A 290 12.93 7.98 -0.66
N ALA A 291 11.75 7.96 -1.29
CA ALA A 291 11.27 6.81 -2.04
C ALA A 291 10.72 7.26 -3.39
N TYR A 292 10.94 6.44 -4.42
CA TYR A 292 10.44 6.73 -5.77
C TYR A 292 9.82 5.51 -6.40
N LYS A 293 8.70 5.71 -7.09
CA LYS A 293 8.00 4.71 -7.90
C LYS A 293 8.00 5.14 -9.35
N ILE A 294 8.24 4.22 -10.27
CA ILE A 294 8.14 4.46 -11.71
C ILE A 294 7.22 3.39 -12.31
N SER A 295 6.28 3.83 -13.12
CA SER A 295 5.22 3.03 -13.74
C SER A 295 4.78 3.69 -15.05
N LYS A 296 3.97 3.03 -15.88
CA LYS A 296 3.51 3.61 -17.15
C LYS A 296 2.41 4.64 -16.94
N ARG A 297 1.55 4.41 -15.94
CA ARG A 297 0.60 5.39 -15.41
C ARG A 297 1.03 5.79 -14.01
N SER A 298 0.83 7.06 -13.65
CA SER A 298 1.28 7.61 -12.37
C SER A 298 0.60 6.92 -11.17
N GLU A 299 -0.71 6.66 -11.27
CA GLU A 299 -1.55 6.02 -10.26
C GLU A 299 -2.04 4.64 -10.70
N ASP A 300 -2.42 3.80 -9.73
CA ASP A 300 -3.06 2.49 -9.95
C ASP A 300 -2.34 1.60 -10.98
N ASP A 301 -1.00 1.64 -11.00
CA ASP A 301 -0.20 0.83 -11.92
C ASP A 301 0.88 0.06 -11.17
N ILE A 302 1.25 -1.07 -11.77
CA ILE A 302 2.31 -1.93 -11.26
C ILE A 302 3.65 -1.24 -11.50
N SER A 303 4.48 -1.20 -10.47
CA SER A 303 5.84 -0.66 -10.58
C SER A 303 6.62 -1.29 -11.72
N THR A 304 7.14 -0.45 -12.61
CA THR A 304 8.33 -0.76 -13.40
C THR A 304 9.48 -0.96 -12.43
N LEU A 305 9.75 0.03 -11.57
CA LEU A 305 10.65 -0.13 -10.45
C LEU A 305 10.21 0.77 -9.30
N ALA A 306 10.58 0.37 -8.09
CA ALA A 306 10.43 1.16 -6.89
C ALA A 306 11.78 1.18 -6.16
N VAL A 307 12.10 2.28 -5.50
CA VAL A 307 13.33 2.40 -4.71
C VAL A 307 13.05 3.09 -3.38
N GLY A 308 13.65 2.55 -2.31
CA GLY A 308 13.82 3.24 -1.04
C GLY A 308 15.28 3.61 -0.85
N ILE A 309 15.55 4.82 -0.36
CA ILE A 309 16.89 5.34 -0.09
C ILE A 309 16.91 5.93 1.31
N SER A 310 17.88 5.51 2.11
CA SER A 310 18.22 6.11 3.40
C SER A 310 19.73 6.35 3.43
N MET A 311 20.17 7.57 3.71
CA MET A 311 21.58 7.95 3.66
C MET A 311 21.96 8.93 4.77
N GLY A 312 22.93 8.54 5.60
CA GLY A 312 23.52 9.40 6.61
C GLY A 312 24.66 10.24 6.02
N VAL A 313 24.55 11.57 6.11
CA VAL A 313 25.61 12.49 5.67
C VAL A 313 26.09 13.30 6.87
N GLU A 314 27.37 13.17 7.21
CA GLU A 314 27.99 13.83 8.36
C GLU A 314 29.31 14.48 7.93
N GLY A 315 29.48 15.78 8.23
CA GLY A 315 30.69 16.52 7.85
C GLY A 315 30.98 16.52 6.33
N GLY A 316 29.94 16.52 5.50
CA GLY A 316 30.06 16.47 4.03
C GLY A 316 30.49 15.11 3.47
N LYS A 317 30.47 14.05 4.29
CA LYS A 317 30.77 12.68 3.87
C LYS A 317 29.59 11.75 4.10
N ILE A 318 29.45 10.78 3.21
CA ILE A 318 28.43 9.73 3.32
C ILE A 318 28.93 8.70 4.35
N LYS A 319 28.28 8.65 5.50
CA LYS A 319 28.65 7.76 6.62
C LYS A 319 28.12 6.34 6.42
N ASP A 320 26.84 6.27 6.08
CA ASP A 320 26.11 5.04 5.79
C ASP A 320 25.06 5.30 4.71
N CYS A 321 24.64 4.22 4.05
CA CYS A 321 23.59 4.27 3.06
C CYS A 321 22.92 2.90 2.92
N ARG A 322 21.62 2.91 2.72
CA ARG A 322 20.80 1.77 2.31
C ARG A 322 19.96 2.15 1.11
N ILE A 323 20.12 1.41 0.03
CA ILE A 323 19.43 1.63 -1.24
C ILE A 323 18.84 0.29 -1.64
N ALA A 324 17.51 0.20 -1.69
CA ALA A 324 16.85 -1.05 -2.05
C ALA A 324 15.84 -0.82 -3.17
N PHE A 325 15.85 -1.75 -4.13
CA PHE A 325 15.01 -1.69 -5.32
C PHE A 325 14.03 -2.86 -5.37
N GLY A 326 12.81 -2.56 -5.82
CA GLY A 326 11.86 -3.50 -6.42
C GLY A 326 11.88 -3.36 -7.94
N GLY A 327 11.57 -4.44 -8.67
CA GLY A 327 11.55 -4.48 -10.13
C GLY A 327 12.93 -4.56 -10.79
N MET A 328 14.01 -4.64 -10.01
CA MET A 328 15.39 -4.73 -10.52
C MET A 328 16.01 -6.12 -10.38
N ALA A 329 15.38 -7.02 -9.61
CA ALA A 329 15.82 -8.38 -9.37
C ALA A 329 14.62 -9.31 -9.14
N ALA A 330 14.89 -10.60 -8.93
CA ALA A 330 13.89 -11.64 -8.62
C ALA A 330 13.20 -11.45 -7.26
N THR A 331 13.75 -10.61 -6.39
CA THR A 331 13.20 -10.21 -5.09
C THR A 331 13.54 -8.73 -4.83
N PRO A 332 12.84 -8.04 -3.92
CA PRO A 332 13.29 -6.76 -3.40
C PRO A 332 14.72 -6.90 -2.85
N LYS A 333 15.66 -6.09 -3.33
CA LYS A 333 17.10 -6.31 -3.08
C LYS A 333 17.84 -4.99 -2.91
N ARG A 334 18.85 -5.00 -2.03
CA ARG A 334 19.79 -3.88 -1.82
C ARG A 334 20.81 -3.76 -2.95
N ALA A 335 21.16 -2.52 -3.27
CA ALA A 335 22.24 -2.15 -4.20
C ALA A 335 23.58 -2.10 -3.46
N SER A 336 24.05 -3.25 -2.97
CA SER A 336 25.22 -3.35 -2.10
C SER A 336 26.52 -2.81 -2.71
N MET A 337 26.73 -3.00 -4.01
CA MET A 337 27.92 -2.49 -4.70
C MET A 337 27.87 -0.97 -4.79
N THR A 338 26.71 -0.40 -5.14
CA THR A 338 26.48 1.05 -5.08
C THR A 338 26.66 1.59 -3.65
N GLU A 339 26.03 1.00 -2.63
CA GLU A 339 26.17 1.41 -1.23
C GLU A 339 27.64 1.43 -0.77
N ASN A 340 28.40 0.38 -1.07
CA ASN A 340 29.82 0.29 -0.72
C ASN A 340 30.67 1.34 -1.44
N SER A 341 30.33 1.69 -2.68
CA SER A 341 31.04 2.72 -3.45
C SER A 341 30.83 4.13 -2.88
N LEU A 342 29.70 4.37 -2.20
CA LEU A 342 29.33 5.65 -1.58
C LEU A 342 29.95 5.82 -0.19
N LYS A 343 30.08 4.74 0.57
CA LYS A 343 30.53 4.80 1.97
C LYS A 343 31.88 5.49 2.12
N GLY A 344 31.92 6.51 2.97
CA GLY A 344 33.09 7.34 3.27
C GLY A 344 33.47 8.37 2.20
N LYS A 345 32.74 8.44 1.08
CA LYS A 345 32.99 9.43 0.02
C LYS A 345 32.35 10.78 0.34
N THR A 346 32.84 11.83 -0.32
CA THR A 346 32.27 13.17 -0.23
C THR A 346 30.86 13.19 -0.83
N TRP A 347 29.91 13.80 -0.11
CA TRP A 347 28.58 14.08 -0.64
C TRP A 347 28.68 15.16 -1.73
N CYS A 348 28.62 14.73 -3.00
CA CYS A 348 28.60 15.61 -4.16
C CYS A 348 28.09 14.87 -5.40
N ASN A 349 27.66 15.62 -6.42
CA ASN A 349 27.11 15.05 -7.66
C ASN A 349 28.05 14.04 -8.33
N LYS A 350 29.36 14.32 -8.36
CA LYS A 350 30.36 13.39 -8.96
C LYS A 350 30.38 12.04 -8.26
N THR A 351 30.33 12.02 -6.93
CA THR A 351 30.30 10.77 -6.14
C THR A 351 29.05 9.96 -6.47
N ILE A 352 27.88 10.61 -6.51
CA ILE A 352 26.59 9.96 -6.81
C ILE A 352 26.56 9.44 -8.25
N TYR A 353 27.12 10.19 -9.20
CA TYR A 353 27.26 9.76 -10.60
C TYR A 353 28.12 8.51 -10.76
N GLU A 354 29.28 8.46 -10.12
CA GLU A 354 30.15 7.29 -10.23
C GLU A 354 29.53 6.08 -9.51
N ALA A 355 28.88 6.28 -8.36
CA ALA A 355 28.19 5.21 -7.64
C ALA A 355 26.99 4.64 -8.40
N SER A 356 26.25 5.49 -9.14
CA SER A 356 25.09 5.03 -9.93
C SER A 356 25.49 4.07 -11.05
N LYS A 357 26.73 4.14 -11.54
CA LYS A 357 27.25 3.17 -12.51
C LYS A 357 27.32 1.76 -11.94
N MET A 358 27.58 1.61 -10.64
CA MET A 358 27.68 0.32 -9.94
C MET A 358 26.35 -0.46 -9.90
N LEU A 359 25.23 0.17 -10.25
CA LEU A 359 23.94 -0.53 -10.37
C LEU A 359 23.96 -1.66 -11.42
N ASP A 360 24.85 -1.61 -12.42
CA ASP A 360 25.04 -2.72 -13.37
C ASP A 360 25.62 -3.97 -12.70
N GLU A 361 26.41 -3.81 -11.64
CA GLU A 361 26.98 -4.91 -10.86
C GLU A 361 25.96 -5.46 -9.85
N ASP A 362 25.07 -4.60 -9.35
CA ASP A 362 24.03 -5.00 -8.40
C ASP A 362 22.84 -5.72 -9.07
N PHE A 363 22.52 -5.35 -10.32
CA PHE A 363 21.27 -5.74 -10.97
C PHE A 363 21.43 -6.11 -12.44
N SER A 364 20.71 -7.16 -12.84
CA SER A 364 20.49 -7.53 -14.24
C SER A 364 18.99 -7.73 -14.47
N PRO A 365 18.22 -6.63 -14.60
CA PRO A 365 16.77 -6.72 -14.70
C PRO A 365 16.32 -7.34 -16.02
N LEU A 366 15.14 -7.94 -16.02
CA LEU A 366 14.50 -8.47 -17.22
C LEU A 366 13.79 -7.36 -18.00
N SER A 367 13.77 -7.50 -19.32
CA SER A 367 12.81 -6.78 -20.17
C SER A 367 11.45 -7.47 -20.11
N ASP A 368 10.38 -6.71 -19.89
CA ASP A 368 9.01 -7.21 -19.87
C ASP A 368 8.02 -6.17 -20.42
N TRP A 369 6.72 -6.45 -20.31
CA TRP A 369 5.65 -5.56 -20.73
C TRP A 369 5.66 -4.19 -20.03
N ARG A 370 6.33 -4.04 -18.88
CA ARG A 370 6.39 -2.79 -18.12
C ARG A 370 7.51 -1.91 -18.62
N ALA A 371 8.71 -2.47 -18.82
CA ALA A 371 9.85 -1.77 -19.40
C ALA A 371 10.97 -2.71 -19.86
N THR A 372 11.85 -2.18 -20.72
CA THR A 372 13.11 -2.84 -21.08
C THR A 372 14.12 -2.79 -19.94
N LYS A 373 15.09 -3.70 -19.94
CA LYS A 373 16.20 -3.72 -18.98
C LYS A 373 17.02 -2.43 -19.01
N GLU A 374 17.26 -1.88 -20.20
CA GLU A 374 18.04 -0.65 -20.39
C GLU A 374 17.32 0.55 -19.78
N TYR A 375 16.00 0.63 -19.97
CA TYR A 375 15.18 1.68 -19.37
C TYR A 375 15.21 1.58 -17.84
N ARG A 376 15.04 0.38 -17.29
CA ARG A 376 15.08 0.15 -15.83
C ARG A 376 16.41 0.62 -15.22
N ILE A 377 17.55 0.22 -15.79
CA ILE A 377 18.88 0.64 -15.32
C ILE A 377 19.07 2.15 -15.45
N SER A 378 18.72 2.74 -16.60
CA SER A 378 18.85 4.19 -16.83
C SER A 378 18.03 5.01 -15.84
N VAL A 379 16.78 4.62 -15.61
CA VAL A 379 15.91 5.27 -14.63
C VAL A 379 16.43 5.09 -13.21
N ALA A 380 16.87 3.89 -12.81
CA ALA A 380 17.41 3.64 -11.47
C ALA A 380 18.62 4.55 -11.17
N ARG A 381 19.50 4.77 -12.15
CA ARG A 381 20.61 5.73 -12.06
C ARG A 381 20.13 7.16 -11.84
N ASN A 382 19.18 7.59 -12.67
CA ASN A 382 18.61 8.94 -12.60
C ASN A 382 17.88 9.20 -11.27
N LEU A 383 17.31 8.18 -10.64
CA LEU A 383 16.69 8.32 -9.32
C LEU A 383 17.72 8.58 -8.21
N LEU A 384 18.95 8.05 -8.31
CA LEU A 384 20.03 8.42 -7.39
C LEU A 384 20.48 9.86 -7.60
N HIS A 385 20.51 10.33 -8.84
CA HIS A 385 20.77 11.74 -9.15
C HIS A 385 19.69 12.66 -8.61
N ARG A 386 18.43 12.29 -8.82
CA ARG A 386 17.28 13.00 -8.27
C ARG A 386 17.37 13.10 -6.76
N PHE A 387 17.68 11.99 -6.07
CA PHE A 387 17.90 11.98 -4.63
C PHE A 387 18.95 13.00 -4.19
N PHE A 388 20.11 13.04 -4.85
CA PHE A 388 21.13 14.03 -4.56
C PHE A 388 20.61 15.47 -4.71
N LEU A 389 19.95 15.77 -5.83
CA LEU A 389 19.46 17.11 -6.13
C LEU A 389 18.34 17.58 -5.19
N GLU A 390 17.48 16.67 -4.72
CA GLU A 390 16.40 16.99 -3.77
C GLU A 390 16.93 17.28 -2.35
N HIS A 391 18.12 16.79 -1.99
CA HIS A 391 18.68 16.91 -0.64
C HIS A 391 19.94 17.80 -0.54
N ASP A 392 20.56 18.20 -1.66
CA ASP A 392 21.73 19.08 -1.62
C ASP A 392 21.31 20.54 -1.38
N LEU A 393 21.73 21.11 -0.25
CA LEU A 393 21.39 22.47 0.20
C LEU A 393 21.92 23.59 -0.71
N ASN A 394 22.85 23.28 -1.62
CA ASN A 394 23.32 24.23 -2.64
C ASN A 394 22.41 24.29 -3.87
N THR A 395 21.43 23.40 -3.96
CA THR A 395 20.39 23.46 -4.98
C THR A 395 19.38 24.52 -4.55
N LEU A 396 19.61 25.76 -4.99
CA LEU A 396 18.86 26.96 -4.57
C LEU A 396 17.41 27.01 -5.08
N GLU A 397 17.02 26.12 -5.99
CA GLU A 397 15.64 25.98 -6.47
C GLU A 397 15.17 24.53 -6.34
N PRO A 398 13.92 24.28 -5.91
CA PRO A 398 13.36 22.94 -5.96
C PRO A 398 13.26 22.47 -7.41
N ILE A 399 13.94 21.38 -7.76
CA ILE A 399 13.76 20.72 -9.05
C ILE A 399 12.42 19.97 -9.02
N GLN A 400 11.36 20.65 -9.42
CA GLN A 400 10.08 20.01 -9.71
C GLN A 400 10.13 19.34 -11.09
N ILE A 401 10.40 18.04 -11.13
CA ILE A 401 10.00 17.22 -12.29
C ILE A 401 8.51 16.94 -12.14
N HIS A 402 7.67 17.97 -12.36
CA HIS A 402 6.25 17.76 -12.57
C HIS A 402 6.06 17.08 -13.91
N SER A 403 5.39 15.94 -13.91
CA SER A 403 4.83 15.35 -15.12
C SER A 403 3.69 16.25 -15.61
N ASN A 404 4.01 17.34 -16.28
CA ASN A 404 3.05 18.10 -17.05
C ASN A 404 2.93 17.46 -18.43
N VAL A 405 2.00 16.51 -18.55
CA VAL A 405 1.31 16.21 -19.81
C VAL A 405 -0.17 16.18 -19.52
#